data_AF-A0A5C7VXZ5-F1
#
_entry.id   AF-A0A5C7VXZ5-F1
#
_cell.length_a   1.000
_cell.length_b   1.000
_cell.length_c   1.000
_cell.angle_alpha   90.00
_cell.angle_beta   90.00
_cell.angle_gamma   90.00
#
_symmetry.space_group_name_H-M   'P 1'
#
loop_
_entity.id
_entity.type
_entity.pdbx_description
1 polymer ?
#
loop_
_entity_poly.entity_id
_entity_poly.type
_entity_poly.pdbx_seq_one_letter_code
_entity_poly.pdbx_strand_id
1 'polypeptide(L)'
;MKRLILSACAFVLIAHIQFAFATTSTDTEKLLNWAEKTFPQFFPSPQATQNIEPWLFRYYPETGVYAGVNKSDNAVYVLGGPWGNNPTLIDTLANLISQVDSSGGNGGIAACDTSNTLSGVSYSQSGNVVTVTTGSSCVVLPDLSTTNLCTVPSQTTASGIHALGSNTITSSTISGITISIPGLPDPFSELINSAANVKHCTINAPAGTENLTVNSNLCLDITTVFSKELGSISIPGVAVTPPITYTTTGTYKNAIVADCFATDAATITDAFTGEAWVKQDGRFVKVK
;
A
#
# COMPACT_ATOMS: atom_id res chain seq x y z
N MET A 1 4.43 10.21 68.54
CA MET A 1 4.36 11.57 67.95
C MET A 1 4.61 11.41 66.46
N LYS A 2 3.54 11.36 65.65
CA LYS A 2 2.92 12.51 64.96
C LYS A 2 3.82 13.06 63.85
N ARG A 3 3.29 12.94 62.61
CA ARG A 3 3.75 13.53 61.33
C ARG A 3 4.85 12.68 60.67
N LEU A 4 4.55 11.82 59.69
CA LEU A 4 4.00 12.21 58.39
C LEU A 4 2.86 11.27 57.93
N ILE A 5 1.64 11.75 58.11
CA ILE A 5 0.45 11.35 57.34
C ILE A 5 0.36 12.34 56.18
N LEU A 6 -0.17 11.89 55.04
CA LEU A 6 -0.47 12.61 53.78
C LEU A 6 0.64 12.58 52.71
N SER A 7 0.65 11.51 51.92
CA SER A 7 0.66 11.58 50.43
C SER A 7 1.03 10.22 49.83
N ALA A 8 0.24 9.19 50.11
CA ALA A 8 0.39 7.87 49.47
C ALA A 8 -0.93 7.33 48.86
N CYS A 9 -2.03 8.08 48.94
CA CYS A 9 -3.34 7.68 48.39
C CYS A 9 -3.88 8.63 47.30
N ALA A 10 -3.03 9.41 46.64
CA ALA A 10 -3.46 10.35 45.60
C ALA A 10 -2.53 10.40 44.37
N PHE A 11 -1.80 9.32 44.07
CA PHE A 11 -1.45 9.03 42.68
C PHE A 11 -2.56 8.14 42.13
N VAL A 12 -3.64 8.82 41.76
CA VAL A 12 -4.59 8.45 40.72
C VAL A 12 -3.78 7.72 39.63
N LEU A 13 -3.91 6.40 39.47
CA LEU A 13 -4.94 5.79 38.62
C LEU A 13 -5.19 6.57 37.31
N ILE A 14 -4.13 7.10 36.69
CA ILE A 14 -4.11 7.52 35.28
C ILE A 14 -2.86 6.89 34.64
N ALA A 15 -2.89 5.58 34.51
CA ALA A 15 -1.95 4.85 33.65
C ALA A 15 -2.73 3.88 32.77
N HIS A 16 -3.85 4.32 32.22
CA HIS A 16 -4.63 3.62 31.22
C HIS A 16 -5.11 4.78 30.31
N ILE A 17 -4.93 4.79 29.01
CA ILE A 17 -5.14 3.73 28.04
C ILE A 17 -4.19 4.04 26.88
N GLN A 18 -3.35 3.09 26.47
CA GLN A 18 -2.79 3.15 25.12
C GLN A 18 -3.99 3.01 24.19
N PHE A 19 -4.40 4.11 23.56
CA PHE A 19 -5.52 4.09 22.63
C PHE A 19 -5.23 3.12 21.49
N ALA A 20 -5.86 1.95 21.51
CA ALA A 20 -5.81 0.90 20.49
C ALA A 20 -6.58 1.28 19.20
N PHE A 21 -6.71 2.58 18.89
CA PHE A 21 -7.44 3.05 17.71
C PHE A 21 -6.77 2.65 16.40
N ALA A 22 -5.44 2.49 16.40
CA ALA A 22 -4.70 2.06 15.21
C ALA A 22 -5.06 0.61 14.82
N THR A 23 -5.30 -0.27 15.80
CA THR A 23 -5.66 -1.68 15.55
C THR A 23 -7.07 -1.79 15.01
N THR A 24 -8.07 -1.18 15.66
CA THR A 24 -9.48 -1.30 15.22
C THR A 24 -9.68 -0.74 13.81
N SER A 25 -9.08 0.40 13.46
CA SER A 25 -9.20 0.96 12.11
C SER A 25 -8.55 0.06 11.06
N THR A 26 -7.34 -0.43 11.32
CA THR A 26 -6.61 -1.30 10.38
C THR A 26 -7.31 -2.64 10.19
N ASP A 27 -7.79 -3.25 11.28
CA ASP A 27 -8.54 -4.49 11.26
C ASP A 27 -9.88 -4.31 10.55
N THR A 28 -10.57 -3.18 10.77
CA THR A 28 -11.81 -2.87 10.04
C THR A 28 -11.56 -2.83 8.53
N GLU A 29 -10.51 -2.15 8.07
CA GLU A 29 -10.18 -2.09 6.65
C GLU A 29 -9.85 -3.48 6.08
N LYS A 30 -9.02 -4.25 6.79
CA LYS A 30 -8.66 -5.62 6.38
C LYS A 30 -9.90 -6.52 6.26
N LEU A 31 -10.79 -6.46 7.23
CA LEU A 31 -12.03 -7.24 7.24
C LEU A 31 -12.97 -6.83 6.10
N LEU A 32 -13.21 -5.53 5.91
CA LEU A 32 -14.14 -5.06 4.90
C LEU A 32 -13.63 -5.31 3.48
N ASN A 33 -12.32 -5.19 3.23
CA ASN A 33 -11.71 -5.58 1.96
C ASN A 33 -11.86 -7.09 1.69
N TRP A 34 -11.65 -7.92 2.72
CA TRP A 34 -11.88 -9.36 2.60
C TRP A 34 -13.35 -9.67 2.30
N ALA A 35 -14.29 -8.96 2.92
CA ALA A 35 -15.72 -9.14 2.70
C ALA A 35 -16.12 -8.79 1.25
N GLU A 36 -15.64 -7.68 0.70
CA GLU A 36 -15.84 -7.28 -0.71
C GLU A 36 -15.39 -8.37 -1.69
N LYS A 37 -14.24 -9.00 -1.42
CA LYS A 37 -13.70 -10.07 -2.25
C LYS A 37 -14.44 -11.39 -2.10
N THR A 38 -14.85 -11.72 -0.87
CA THR A 38 -15.40 -13.04 -0.53
C THR A 38 -16.90 -13.11 -0.77
N PHE A 39 -17.61 -11.99 -0.64
CA PHE A 39 -19.06 -11.92 -0.78
C PHE A 39 -19.51 -10.80 -1.74
N PRO A 40 -19.07 -10.83 -3.02
CA PRO A 40 -19.38 -9.79 -4.00
C PRO A 40 -20.89 -9.64 -4.28
N GLN A 41 -21.70 -10.67 -3.98
CA GLN A 41 -23.16 -10.58 -4.07
C GLN A 41 -23.78 -9.60 -3.05
N PHE A 42 -23.06 -9.28 -1.97
CA PHE A 42 -23.50 -8.32 -0.95
C PHE A 42 -22.66 -7.04 -0.98
N PHE A 43 -21.38 -7.16 -1.34
CA PHE A 43 -20.37 -6.10 -1.33
C PHE A 43 -19.69 -6.00 -2.71
N PRO A 44 -20.43 -5.60 -3.76
CA PRO A 44 -20.00 -5.78 -5.15
C PRO A 44 -18.89 -4.82 -5.62
N SER A 45 -18.68 -3.72 -4.91
CA SER A 45 -17.72 -2.68 -5.28
C SER A 45 -16.89 -2.25 -4.08
N PRO A 46 -15.62 -1.87 -4.27
CA PRO A 46 -14.80 -1.29 -3.21
C PRO A 46 -15.37 0.05 -2.74
N GLN A 47 -15.51 0.22 -1.42
CA GLN A 47 -16.02 1.46 -0.83
C GLN A 47 -15.01 2.10 0.12
N ALA A 48 -15.07 3.44 0.24
CA ALA A 48 -14.27 4.15 1.23
C ALA A 48 -14.87 3.94 2.63
N THR A 49 -14.01 3.65 3.62
CA THR A 49 -14.46 3.53 5.00
C THR A 49 -14.79 4.91 5.56
N GLN A 50 -16.03 5.07 5.97
CA GLN A 50 -16.55 6.25 6.61
C GLN A 50 -16.46 6.10 8.13
N ASN A 51 -16.31 7.22 8.82
CA ASN A 51 -16.24 7.28 10.27
C ASN A 51 -17.33 8.22 10.79
N ILE A 52 -18.29 7.68 11.53
CA ILE A 52 -19.29 8.44 12.29
C ILE A 52 -19.41 7.79 13.65
N GLU A 53 -19.07 8.47 14.75
CA GLU A 53 -19.10 7.82 16.07
C GLU A 53 -20.47 7.15 16.37
N PRO A 54 -20.51 5.87 16.82
CA PRO A 54 -19.38 4.99 17.16
C PRO A 54 -18.84 4.09 16.03
N TRP A 55 -19.20 4.32 14.77
CA TRP A 55 -19.00 3.41 13.63
C TRP A 55 -17.81 3.75 12.73
N LEU A 56 -17.14 2.69 12.27
CA LEU A 56 -16.34 2.65 11.04
C LEU A 56 -17.08 1.76 10.04
N PHE A 57 -17.51 2.28 8.89
CA PHE A 57 -18.44 1.54 8.03
C PHE A 57 -18.28 1.88 6.54
N ARG A 58 -18.80 0.99 5.68
CA ARG A 58 -18.94 1.17 4.24
C ARG A 58 -20.39 1.00 3.83
N TYR A 59 -20.83 1.78 2.85
CA TYR A 59 -22.16 1.67 2.23
C TYR A 59 -22.00 1.26 0.78
N TYR A 60 -22.71 0.20 0.38
CA TYR A 60 -22.70 -0.36 -0.96
C TYR A 60 -24.01 0.02 -1.67
N PRO A 61 -24.00 1.05 -2.54
CA PRO A 61 -25.22 1.59 -3.15
C PRO A 61 -25.95 0.57 -4.05
N GLU A 62 -25.23 -0.38 -4.63
CA GLU A 62 -25.77 -1.38 -5.54
C GLU A 62 -26.65 -2.41 -4.83
N THR A 63 -26.33 -2.74 -3.58
CA THR A 63 -27.07 -3.72 -2.76
C THR A 63 -27.87 -3.08 -1.64
N GLY A 64 -27.65 -1.79 -1.38
CA GLY A 64 -28.26 -1.07 -0.25
C GLY A 64 -27.77 -1.57 1.11
N VAL A 65 -26.60 -2.22 1.15
CA VAL A 65 -26.03 -2.80 2.38
C VAL A 65 -25.03 -1.84 3.01
N TYR A 66 -25.05 -1.75 4.32
CA TYR A 66 -24.00 -1.19 5.16
C TYR A 66 -23.26 -2.33 5.86
N ALA A 67 -21.95 -2.25 5.93
CA ALA A 67 -21.13 -3.13 6.77
C ALA A 67 -20.17 -2.27 7.60
N GLY A 68 -20.02 -2.55 8.89
CA GLY A 68 -19.17 -1.72 9.73
C GLY A 68 -18.90 -2.29 11.11
N VAL A 69 -17.88 -1.72 11.74
CA VAL A 69 -17.46 -2.01 13.11
C VAL A 69 -17.97 -0.91 14.03
N ASN A 70 -18.60 -1.31 15.13
CA ASN A 70 -18.90 -0.41 16.23
C ASN A 70 -17.70 -0.36 17.19
N LYS A 71 -17.11 0.82 17.34
CA LYS A 71 -15.92 1.06 18.18
C LYS A 71 -16.20 0.94 19.68
N SER A 72 -17.47 1.01 20.09
CA SER A 72 -17.85 0.93 21.51
C SER A 72 -17.82 -0.51 22.03
N ASP A 73 -18.20 -1.49 21.22
CA ASP A 73 -18.26 -2.91 21.58
C ASP A 73 -17.29 -3.80 20.78
N ASN A 74 -16.57 -3.22 19.82
CA ASN A 74 -15.67 -3.91 18.88
C ASN A 74 -16.35 -5.07 18.11
N ALA A 75 -17.64 -4.91 17.81
CA ALA A 75 -18.41 -5.87 17.03
C ALA A 75 -18.70 -5.37 15.61
N VAL A 76 -18.87 -6.33 14.70
CA VAL A 76 -19.13 -6.12 13.27
C VAL A 76 -20.60 -6.33 13.01
N TYR A 77 -21.21 -5.37 12.33
CA TYR A 77 -22.62 -5.35 12.01
C TYR A 77 -22.83 -5.13 10.52
N VAL A 78 -23.97 -5.61 10.03
CA VAL A 78 -24.50 -5.30 8.71
C VAL A 78 -25.91 -4.73 8.83
N LEU A 79 -26.31 -3.88 7.90
CA LEU A 79 -27.63 -3.26 7.84
C LEU A 79 -28.06 -3.14 6.38
N GLY A 80 -29.36 -3.26 6.11
CA GLY A 80 -29.90 -3.17 4.75
C GLY A 80 -29.83 -4.48 3.97
N GLY A 81 -30.27 -4.44 2.72
CA GLY A 81 -30.38 -5.61 1.86
C GLY A 81 -31.10 -6.79 2.53
N PRO A 82 -30.51 -8.00 2.56
CA PRO A 82 -31.15 -9.17 3.17
C PRO A 82 -31.26 -9.12 4.70
N TRP A 83 -30.57 -8.17 5.37
CA TRP A 83 -30.59 -8.02 6.83
C TRP A 83 -31.63 -7.01 7.32
N GLY A 84 -32.34 -6.34 6.42
CA GLY A 84 -33.43 -5.41 6.76
C GLY A 84 -32.94 -4.13 7.43
N ASN A 85 -33.86 -3.42 8.10
CA ASN A 85 -33.63 -2.04 8.54
C ASN A 85 -32.99 -1.90 9.93
N ASN A 86 -32.54 -2.99 10.54
CA ASN A 86 -31.87 -2.97 11.84
C ASN A 86 -30.44 -3.52 11.71
N PRO A 87 -29.45 -2.93 12.41
CA PRO A 87 -28.11 -3.49 12.47
C PRO A 87 -28.16 -4.92 13.01
N THR A 88 -27.68 -5.85 12.19
CA THR A 88 -27.57 -7.27 12.52
C THR A 88 -26.12 -7.55 12.89
N LEU A 89 -25.91 -8.04 14.12
CA LEU A 89 -24.61 -8.48 14.59
C LEU A 89 -24.15 -9.70 13.77
N ILE A 90 -22.95 -9.62 13.21
CA ILE A 90 -22.31 -10.76 12.54
C ILE A 90 -21.45 -11.53 13.55
N ASP A 91 -20.45 -10.86 14.13
CA ASP A 91 -19.57 -11.39 15.17
C ASP A 91 -18.72 -10.24 15.77
N THR A 92 -17.81 -10.55 16.68
CA THR A 92 -16.74 -9.65 17.12
C THR A 92 -15.72 -9.43 16.01
N LEU A 93 -15.10 -8.25 15.98
CA LEU A 93 -14.02 -7.94 15.03
C LEU A 93 -12.86 -8.95 15.14
N ALA A 94 -12.47 -9.31 16.38
CA ALA A 94 -11.37 -10.25 16.61
C ALA A 94 -11.63 -11.64 16.00
N ASN A 95 -12.85 -12.18 16.15
CA ASN A 95 -13.20 -13.48 15.58
C ASN A 95 -13.18 -13.44 14.05
N LEU A 96 -13.69 -12.37 13.46
CA LEU A 96 -13.70 -12.21 12.00
C LEU A 96 -12.29 -12.01 11.43
N ILE A 97 -11.40 -11.31 12.13
CA ILE A 97 -9.99 -11.22 11.73
C ILE A 97 -9.32 -12.59 11.78
N SER A 98 -9.56 -13.38 12.83
CA SER A 98 -9.07 -14.76 12.90
C SER A 98 -9.60 -15.61 11.74
N GLN A 99 -10.86 -15.40 11.35
CA GLN A 99 -11.45 -16.07 10.18
C GLN A 99 -10.81 -15.63 8.86
N VAL A 100 -10.57 -14.32 8.68
CA VAL A 100 -9.83 -13.79 7.52
C VAL A 100 -8.48 -14.48 7.41
N ASP A 101 -7.71 -14.49 8.49
CA ASP A 101 -6.36 -15.10 8.54
C ASP A 101 -6.39 -16.62 8.30
N SER A 102 -7.39 -17.31 8.83
CA SER A 102 -7.54 -18.77 8.68
C SER A 102 -8.08 -19.18 7.31
N SER A 103 -8.79 -18.30 6.61
CA SER A 103 -9.42 -18.60 5.32
C SER A 103 -8.42 -18.65 4.15
N GLY A 104 -7.18 -18.19 4.36
CA GLY A 104 -6.26 -17.88 3.25
C GLY A 104 -6.77 -16.76 2.33
N GLY A 105 -7.93 -16.18 2.65
CA GLY A 105 -8.49 -15.02 2.01
C GLY A 105 -7.65 -13.82 2.40
N ASN A 106 -6.77 -13.42 1.50
CA ASN A 106 -6.04 -12.18 1.66
C ASN A 106 -7.09 -11.05 1.72
N GLY A 107 -7.25 -10.38 2.86
CA GLY A 107 -7.85 -9.04 2.97
C GLY A 107 -7.01 -7.98 2.25
N GLY A 108 -6.22 -8.44 1.28
CA GLY A 108 -5.31 -7.69 0.45
C GLY A 108 -6.08 -6.74 -0.43
N ILE A 109 -5.41 -5.63 -0.66
CA ILE A 109 -5.83 -4.50 -1.45
C ILE A 109 -6.29 -5.02 -2.82
N ALA A 110 -7.56 -4.86 -3.19
CA ALA A 110 -8.09 -5.38 -4.45
C ALA A 110 -7.30 -4.89 -5.68
N ALA A 111 -6.66 -3.73 -5.53
CA ALA A 111 -5.86 -3.09 -6.57
C ALA A 111 -4.37 -3.47 -6.59
N CYS A 112 -3.87 -4.21 -5.58
CA CYS A 112 -2.46 -4.58 -5.47
C CYS A 112 -2.31 -6.06 -5.09
N ASP A 113 -1.58 -6.82 -5.89
CA ASP A 113 -1.15 -8.15 -5.50
C ASP A 113 -0.11 -8.05 -4.37
N THR A 114 -0.53 -8.46 -3.17
CA THR A 114 0.31 -8.50 -1.97
C THR A 114 0.83 -9.89 -1.62
N SER A 115 0.76 -10.86 -2.54
CA SER A 115 1.19 -12.24 -2.29
C SER A 115 2.69 -12.41 -2.01
N ASN A 116 3.53 -11.53 -2.59
CA ASN A 116 4.99 -11.55 -2.46
C ASN A 116 5.53 -10.22 -1.93
N THR A 117 4.93 -9.68 -0.87
CA THR A 117 5.35 -8.39 -0.30
C THR A 117 6.63 -8.48 0.51
N LEU A 118 7.39 -7.38 0.49
CA LEU A 118 8.54 -7.19 1.33
C LEU A 118 8.15 -7.17 2.82
N SER A 119 8.73 -8.08 3.61
CA SER A 119 8.47 -8.18 5.06
C SER A 119 8.82 -6.88 5.78
N GLY A 120 7.93 -6.35 6.62
CA GLY A 120 8.11 -5.06 7.30
C GLY A 120 7.53 -3.85 6.54
N VAL A 121 6.97 -4.07 5.35
CA VAL A 121 6.10 -3.11 4.66
C VAL A 121 4.65 -3.41 5.00
N SER A 122 3.93 -2.38 5.45
CA SER A 122 2.50 -2.41 5.71
C SER A 122 1.72 -1.82 4.54
N TYR A 123 0.56 -2.42 4.30
CA TYR A 123 -0.34 -2.13 3.21
C TYR A 123 -1.73 -1.86 3.77
N SER A 124 -2.35 -0.75 3.39
CA SER A 124 -3.75 -0.46 3.70
C SER A 124 -4.46 0.11 2.48
N GLN A 125 -5.77 -0.12 2.36
CA GLN A 125 -6.60 0.47 1.33
C GLN A 125 -7.87 1.01 1.95
N SER A 126 -8.24 2.22 1.54
CA SER A 126 -9.54 2.84 1.84
C SER A 126 -10.09 3.41 0.53
N GLY A 127 -11.16 2.79 0.01
CA GLY A 127 -11.66 3.06 -1.34
C GLY A 127 -10.55 2.87 -2.40
N ASN A 128 -10.34 3.87 -3.25
CA ASN A 128 -9.31 3.81 -4.30
C ASN A 128 -7.96 4.34 -3.82
N VAL A 129 -7.77 4.59 -2.52
CA VAL A 129 -6.49 5.03 -1.96
C VAL A 129 -5.82 3.88 -1.25
N VAL A 130 -4.64 3.50 -1.74
CA VAL A 130 -3.73 2.55 -1.12
C VAL A 130 -2.65 3.33 -0.40
N THR A 131 -2.29 2.91 0.81
CA THR A 131 -1.13 3.43 1.53
C THR A 131 -0.14 2.31 1.77
N VAL A 132 1.11 2.54 1.39
CA VAL A 132 2.23 1.62 1.55
C VAL A 132 3.29 2.29 2.42
N THR A 133 3.57 1.71 3.58
CA THR A 133 4.46 2.32 4.57
C THR A 133 5.43 1.29 5.15
N THR A 134 6.65 1.72 5.47
CA THR A 134 7.54 0.95 6.34
C THR A 134 7.31 1.35 7.80
N GLY A 135 7.64 0.45 8.73
CA GLY A 135 7.64 0.76 10.16
C GLY A 135 8.73 1.77 10.57
N SER A 136 9.05 1.82 11.87
CA SER A 136 10.04 2.75 12.43
C SER A 136 11.49 2.46 12.04
N SER A 137 11.78 1.26 11.51
CA SER A 137 13.08 0.87 10.99
C SER A 137 13.02 0.59 9.49
N CYS A 138 14.14 0.86 8.80
CA CYS A 138 14.25 0.58 7.37
C CYS A 138 14.18 -0.92 7.10
N VAL A 139 13.46 -1.28 6.05
CA VAL A 139 13.22 -2.67 5.66
C VAL A 139 14.32 -3.13 4.74
N VAL A 140 14.94 -4.27 5.04
CA VAL A 140 16.00 -4.86 4.20
C VAL A 140 15.40 -5.25 2.85
N LEU A 141 15.91 -4.65 1.77
CA LEU A 141 15.56 -5.01 0.41
C LEU A 141 16.53 -6.11 -0.06
N PRO A 142 16.07 -7.37 -0.22
CA PRO A 142 16.96 -8.48 -0.58
C PRO A 142 17.41 -8.41 -2.04
N ASP A 143 16.53 -7.95 -2.94
CA ASP A 143 16.80 -7.77 -4.36
C ASP A 143 15.85 -6.73 -5.00
N LEU A 144 16.20 -6.26 -6.20
CA LEU A 144 15.42 -5.29 -6.96
C LEU A 144 14.11 -5.85 -7.55
N SER A 145 13.92 -7.17 -7.58
CA SER A 145 12.68 -7.78 -8.11
C SER A 145 11.50 -7.61 -7.16
N THR A 146 11.75 -7.29 -5.89
CA THR A 146 10.73 -6.99 -4.87
C THR A 146 10.37 -5.51 -4.75
N THR A 147 10.84 -4.66 -5.68
CA THR A 147 10.58 -3.21 -5.65
C THR A 147 9.18 -2.82 -6.09
N ASN A 148 8.41 -3.75 -6.66
CA ASN A 148 7.04 -3.47 -7.06
C ASN A 148 6.11 -3.52 -5.84
N LEU A 149 5.84 -2.34 -5.27
CA LEU A 149 5.01 -2.17 -4.08
C LEU A 149 3.54 -2.55 -4.32
N CYS A 150 3.10 -2.51 -5.56
CA CYS A 150 1.72 -2.81 -5.93
C CYS A 150 1.74 -3.47 -7.30
N THR A 151 1.97 -4.78 -7.32
CA THR A 151 1.95 -5.52 -8.58
C THR A 151 0.52 -5.60 -9.08
N VAL A 152 0.29 -5.24 -10.34
CA VAL A 152 -1.04 -5.38 -10.95
C VAL A 152 -1.38 -6.86 -11.06
N PRO A 153 -2.54 -7.32 -10.55
CA PRO A 153 -2.93 -8.72 -10.66
C PRO A 153 -3.06 -9.17 -12.10
N SER A 154 -2.50 -10.34 -12.43
CA SER A 154 -2.72 -10.98 -13.74
C SER A 154 -4.21 -11.26 -13.95
N GLN A 155 -4.68 -11.06 -15.18
CA GLN A 155 -6.06 -11.33 -15.56
C GLN A 155 -6.17 -12.68 -16.27
N THR A 156 -7.27 -13.40 -16.01
CA THR A 156 -7.57 -14.69 -16.68
C THR A 156 -8.38 -14.51 -17.96
N THR A 157 -8.87 -13.29 -18.23
CA THR A 157 -9.60 -12.90 -19.44
C THR A 157 -9.20 -11.49 -19.85
N ALA A 158 -9.30 -11.17 -21.15
CA ALA A 158 -9.02 -9.83 -21.64
C ALA A 158 -10.14 -8.88 -21.19
N SER A 159 -9.82 -7.91 -20.33
CA SER A 159 -10.78 -6.90 -19.88
C SER A 159 -10.98 -5.77 -20.89
N GLY A 160 -10.01 -5.55 -21.80
CA GLY A 160 -10.01 -4.42 -22.72
C GLY A 160 -9.75 -3.06 -22.06
N ILE A 161 -9.45 -3.04 -20.75
CA ILE A 161 -9.20 -1.81 -20.00
C ILE A 161 -7.73 -1.41 -20.14
N HIS A 162 -7.46 -0.17 -20.54
CA HIS A 162 -6.12 0.40 -20.56
C HIS A 162 -5.97 1.42 -19.44
N ALA A 163 -4.98 1.25 -18.57
CA ALA A 163 -4.76 2.11 -17.42
C ALA A 163 -3.35 2.72 -17.48
N LEU A 164 -3.26 4.05 -17.59
CA LEU A 164 -2.00 4.78 -17.52
C LEU A 164 -1.71 5.16 -16.08
N GLY A 165 -0.68 4.56 -15.53
CA GLY A 165 -0.06 4.88 -14.26
C GLY A 165 0.99 5.98 -14.37
N SER A 166 0.99 6.87 -13.40
CA SER A 166 2.00 7.92 -13.23
C SER A 166 2.48 7.95 -11.79
N ASN A 167 3.78 8.08 -11.62
CA ASN A 167 4.40 8.26 -10.32
C ASN A 167 4.73 9.74 -10.11
N THR A 168 4.71 10.17 -8.85
CA THR A 168 5.21 11.46 -8.41
C THR A 168 5.95 11.24 -7.11
N ILE A 169 7.26 11.46 -7.11
CA ILE A 169 8.08 11.36 -5.89
C ILE A 169 8.20 12.76 -5.29
N THR A 170 7.75 12.92 -4.06
CA THR A 170 7.81 14.19 -3.33
C THR A 170 9.12 14.37 -2.59
N SER A 171 9.71 13.27 -2.12
CA SER A 171 11.00 13.29 -1.45
C SER A 171 11.71 11.96 -1.60
N SER A 172 13.03 12.02 -1.68
CA SER A 172 13.88 10.84 -1.75
C SER A 172 15.27 11.14 -1.21
N THR A 173 15.86 10.23 -0.49
CA THR A 173 17.22 10.41 0.05
C THR A 173 17.94 9.09 0.12
N ILE A 174 19.20 9.07 -0.30
CA ILE A 174 20.12 7.96 -0.05
C ILE A 174 21.10 8.38 1.04
N SER A 175 21.25 7.55 2.06
CA SER A 175 22.26 7.71 3.12
C SER A 175 23.24 6.55 3.08
N GLY A 176 24.43 6.76 3.64
CA GLY A 176 25.49 5.74 3.67
C GLY A 176 26.40 5.72 2.43
N ILE A 177 26.22 6.67 1.51
CA ILE A 177 27.16 6.92 0.39
C ILE A 177 27.48 8.41 0.38
N THR A 178 28.76 8.74 0.32
CA THR A 178 29.24 10.13 0.20
C THR A 178 30.20 10.23 -0.97
N ILE A 179 30.02 11.24 -1.81
CA ILE A 179 30.89 11.52 -2.97
C ILE A 179 31.59 12.85 -2.72
N SER A 180 32.91 12.81 -2.67
CA SER A 180 33.81 13.94 -2.41
C SER A 180 34.67 14.22 -3.64
N ILE A 181 34.06 14.23 -4.83
CA ILE A 181 34.73 14.54 -6.10
C ILE A 181 34.40 16.00 -6.45
N PRO A 182 35.37 16.93 -6.39
CA PRO A 182 35.12 18.34 -6.69
C PRO A 182 34.56 18.54 -8.11
N GLY A 183 33.45 19.27 -8.23
CA GLY A 183 32.84 19.60 -9.52
C GLY A 183 31.87 18.56 -10.09
N LEU A 184 31.67 17.42 -9.42
CA LEU A 184 30.65 16.45 -9.80
C LEU A 184 29.37 16.68 -8.98
N PRO A 185 28.21 16.99 -9.61
CA PRO A 185 26.92 17.02 -8.93
C PRO A 185 26.60 15.64 -8.33
N ASP A 186 25.78 15.58 -7.28
CA ASP A 186 25.34 14.32 -6.70
C ASP A 186 24.62 13.46 -7.76
N PRO A 187 25.24 12.37 -8.27
CA PRO A 187 24.67 11.57 -9.35
C PRO A 187 23.41 10.82 -8.93
N PHE A 188 23.19 10.64 -7.62
CA PHE A 188 22.00 9.95 -7.12
C PHE A 188 20.77 10.85 -7.21
N SER A 189 20.92 12.16 -7.08
CA SER A 189 19.82 13.11 -7.21
C SER A 189 19.19 13.09 -8.61
N GLU A 190 20.02 13.02 -9.67
CA GLU A 190 19.55 12.90 -11.06
C GLU A 190 18.89 11.56 -11.33
N LEU A 191 19.48 10.46 -10.83
CA LEU A 191 18.89 9.13 -10.97
C LEU A 191 17.49 9.08 -10.35
N ILE A 192 17.32 9.64 -9.16
CA ILE A 192 16.02 9.60 -8.49
C ILE A 192 14.99 10.51 -9.19
N ASN A 193 15.39 11.69 -9.66
CA ASN A 193 14.52 12.58 -10.44
C ASN A 193 14.05 11.92 -11.75
N SER A 194 14.91 11.11 -12.38
CA SER A 194 14.56 10.37 -13.60
C SER A 194 13.58 9.22 -13.34
N ALA A 195 13.69 8.53 -12.21
CA ALA A 195 12.78 7.46 -11.80
C ALA A 195 11.42 7.99 -11.33
N ALA A 196 11.36 9.23 -10.83
CA ALA A 196 10.17 9.81 -10.23
C ALA A 196 9.02 10.08 -11.21
N ASN A 197 9.32 10.24 -12.50
CA ASN A 197 8.34 10.67 -13.52
C ASN A 197 8.03 9.58 -14.56
N VAL A 198 8.46 8.34 -14.30
CA VAL A 198 8.24 7.24 -15.23
C VAL A 198 6.76 6.83 -15.19
N LYS A 199 6.12 6.93 -16.35
CA LYS A 199 4.75 6.46 -16.58
C LYS A 199 4.76 5.03 -17.09
N HIS A 200 3.85 4.22 -16.56
CA HIS A 200 3.64 2.84 -16.98
C HIS A 200 2.20 2.68 -17.41
N CYS A 201 1.93 2.00 -18.53
CA CYS A 201 0.56 1.69 -18.92
C CYS A 201 0.29 0.18 -18.87
N THR A 202 -0.87 -0.20 -18.36
CA THR A 202 -1.30 -1.59 -18.29
C THR A 202 -2.48 -1.81 -19.23
N ILE A 203 -2.33 -2.75 -20.17
CA ILE A 203 -3.38 -3.29 -21.03
C ILE A 203 -4.08 -4.43 -20.27
N ASN A 204 -5.39 -4.57 -20.49
CA ASN A 204 -6.24 -5.52 -19.78
C ASN A 204 -6.14 -5.36 -18.26
N ALA A 205 -6.13 -4.13 -17.76
CA ALA A 205 -6.10 -3.87 -16.32
C ALA A 205 -7.35 -4.47 -15.62
N PRO A 206 -7.25 -4.87 -14.33
CA PRO A 206 -8.41 -5.35 -13.57
C PRO A 206 -9.49 -4.28 -13.46
N ALA A 207 -10.76 -4.68 -13.59
CA ALA A 207 -11.91 -3.80 -13.36
C ALA A 207 -11.94 -3.32 -11.90
N GLY A 208 -12.41 -2.09 -11.65
CA GLY A 208 -12.46 -1.52 -10.30
C GLY A 208 -11.11 -0.97 -9.80
N THR A 209 -10.11 -0.88 -10.68
CA THR A 209 -8.84 -0.19 -10.39
C THR A 209 -8.81 1.23 -10.93
N GLU A 210 -9.93 1.79 -11.41
CA GLU A 210 -9.95 3.14 -11.98
C GLU A 210 -9.67 4.19 -10.90
N ASN A 211 -8.82 5.17 -11.20
CA ASN A 211 -8.47 6.27 -10.29
C ASN A 211 -7.81 5.79 -8.98
N LEU A 212 -7.14 4.64 -9.02
CA LEU A 212 -6.31 4.16 -7.92
C LEU A 212 -5.22 5.19 -7.62
N THR A 213 -5.10 5.55 -6.35
CA THR A 213 -4.02 6.36 -5.81
C THR A 213 -3.23 5.52 -4.80
N VAL A 214 -1.95 5.25 -5.05
CA VAL A 214 -1.08 4.55 -4.12
C VAL A 214 -0.11 5.55 -3.51
N ASN A 215 -0.30 5.92 -2.25
CA ASN A 215 0.65 6.72 -1.49
C ASN A 215 1.70 5.80 -0.87
N SER A 216 2.97 6.12 -1.07
CA SER A 216 4.09 5.38 -0.49
C SER A 216 4.94 6.27 0.40
N ASN A 217 5.34 5.75 1.56
CA ASN A 217 6.37 6.33 2.42
C ASN A 217 7.24 5.21 2.97
N LEU A 218 8.41 5.03 2.38
CA LEU A 218 9.26 3.87 2.58
C LEU A 218 10.64 4.28 3.06
N CYS A 219 11.20 3.50 3.98
CA CYS A 219 12.63 3.40 4.19
C CYS A 219 13.11 1.97 3.87
N LEU A 220 14.01 1.85 2.90
CA LEU A 220 14.61 0.60 2.49
C LEU A 220 16.09 0.57 2.86
N ASP A 221 16.56 -0.52 3.48
CA ASP A 221 17.98 -0.82 3.57
C ASP A 221 18.40 -1.56 2.30
N ILE A 222 19.15 -0.86 1.45
CA ILE A 222 19.61 -1.35 0.14
C ILE A 222 21.06 -1.82 0.17
N THR A 223 21.66 -1.99 1.35
CA THR A 223 23.05 -2.43 1.51
C THR A 223 23.33 -3.73 0.75
N THR A 224 22.40 -4.68 0.81
CA THR A 224 22.49 -5.97 0.11
C THR A 224 22.49 -5.80 -1.41
N VAL A 225 21.58 -4.98 -1.94
CA VAL A 225 21.50 -4.69 -3.38
C VAL A 225 22.76 -3.98 -3.86
N PHE A 226 23.17 -2.94 -3.14
CA PHE A 226 24.35 -2.16 -3.48
C PHE A 226 25.62 -3.01 -3.51
N SER A 227 25.83 -3.84 -2.49
CA SER A 227 27.00 -4.73 -2.43
C SER A 227 26.99 -5.81 -3.51
N LYS A 228 25.82 -6.29 -3.93
CA LYS A 228 25.68 -7.27 -5.01
C LYS A 228 25.97 -6.68 -6.39
N GLU A 229 25.43 -5.49 -6.69
CA GLU A 229 25.55 -4.88 -8.02
C GLU A 229 26.90 -4.18 -8.24
N LEU A 230 27.46 -3.56 -7.20
CA LEU A 230 28.70 -2.80 -7.31
C LEU A 230 29.92 -3.53 -6.76
N GLY A 231 29.76 -4.70 -6.13
CA GLY A 231 30.89 -5.44 -5.53
C GLY A 231 31.74 -4.59 -4.59
N SER A 232 32.97 -5.02 -4.34
CA SER A 232 33.97 -4.25 -3.55
C SER A 232 34.66 -3.16 -4.38
N ILE A 233 33.93 -2.45 -5.25
CA ILE A 233 34.53 -1.37 -6.04
C ILE A 233 34.87 -0.21 -5.09
N SER A 234 36.17 0.02 -4.89
CA SER A 234 36.69 1.21 -4.24
C SER A 234 36.89 2.28 -5.31
N ILE A 235 35.99 3.25 -5.38
CA ILE A 235 36.11 4.41 -6.26
C ILE A 235 36.79 5.54 -5.46
N PRO A 236 37.93 6.08 -5.90
CA PRO A 236 38.54 7.25 -5.28
C PRO A 236 37.54 8.40 -5.17
N GLY A 237 37.38 8.94 -3.96
CA GLY A 237 36.42 10.02 -3.69
C GLY A 237 35.00 9.55 -3.39
N VAL A 238 34.71 8.25 -3.37
CA VAL A 238 33.42 7.71 -2.91
C VAL A 238 33.64 6.93 -1.61
N ALA A 239 32.99 7.35 -0.53
CA ALA A 239 33.00 6.63 0.74
C ALA A 239 31.63 6.01 1.01
N VAL A 240 31.64 4.71 1.28
CA VAL A 240 30.45 3.91 1.59
C VAL A 240 30.49 3.56 3.08
N THR A 241 29.42 3.88 3.81
CA THR A 241 29.25 3.63 5.24
C THR A 241 27.92 2.93 5.45
N PRO A 242 27.89 1.59 5.58
CA PRO A 242 26.68 0.85 5.86
C PRO A 242 26.03 1.25 7.21
N PRO A 243 24.70 1.14 7.36
CA PRO A 243 23.75 0.70 6.32
C PRO A 243 23.55 1.78 5.25
N ILE A 244 23.40 1.34 4.00
CA ILE A 244 22.99 2.20 2.90
C ILE A 244 21.46 2.18 2.87
N THR A 245 20.85 3.32 3.20
CA THR A 245 19.39 3.43 3.27
C THR A 245 18.86 4.34 2.17
N TYR A 246 17.71 3.97 1.63
CA TYR A 246 16.95 4.75 0.67
C TYR A 246 15.58 5.07 1.26
N THR A 247 15.32 6.34 1.53
CA THR A 247 14.00 6.83 1.92
C THR A 247 13.31 7.42 0.71
N THR A 248 12.02 7.15 0.55
CA THR A 248 11.20 7.72 -0.52
C THR A 248 9.78 7.95 -0.07
N THR A 249 9.21 9.07 -0.50
CA THR A 249 7.80 9.38 -0.36
C THR A 249 7.27 9.75 -1.73
N GLY A 250 6.17 9.14 -2.13
CA GLY A 250 5.57 9.40 -3.42
C GLY A 250 4.11 8.99 -3.50
N THR A 251 3.52 9.32 -4.64
CA THR A 251 2.16 8.96 -4.98
C THR A 251 2.16 8.41 -6.40
N TYR A 252 1.62 7.22 -6.57
CA TYR A 252 1.23 6.67 -7.86
C TYR A 252 -0.25 6.93 -8.08
N LYS A 253 -0.63 7.31 -9.30
CA LYS A 253 -2.02 7.42 -9.74
C LYS A 253 -2.22 6.73 -11.06
N ASN A 254 -3.34 6.05 -11.24
CA ASN A 254 -3.75 5.58 -12.56
C ASN A 254 -4.98 6.32 -13.08
N ALA A 255 -5.13 6.31 -14.40
CA ALA A 255 -6.31 6.78 -15.11
C ALA A 255 -6.58 5.88 -16.31
N ILE A 256 -7.86 5.68 -16.64
CA ILE A 256 -8.24 4.93 -17.84
C ILE A 256 -7.93 5.76 -19.08
N VAL A 257 -7.30 5.12 -20.06
CA VAL A 257 -6.96 5.69 -21.36
C VAL A 257 -7.57 4.85 -22.48
N ALA A 258 -7.69 5.42 -23.68
CA ALA A 258 -8.26 4.71 -24.82
C ALA A 258 -7.30 3.63 -25.38
N ASP A 259 -6.00 3.92 -25.38
CA ASP A 259 -4.96 3.02 -25.88
C ASP A 259 -3.63 3.35 -25.20
N CYS A 260 -2.97 2.32 -24.65
CA CYS A 260 -1.66 2.46 -24.02
C CYS A 260 -0.56 2.89 -25.00
N PHE A 261 -0.60 2.43 -26.25
CA PHE A 261 0.41 2.74 -27.26
C PHE A 261 0.35 4.20 -27.74
N ALA A 262 -0.80 4.86 -27.54
CA ALA A 262 -1.01 6.27 -27.85
C ALA A 262 -0.60 7.22 -26.70
N THR A 263 -0.11 6.70 -25.57
CA THR A 263 0.27 7.51 -24.41
C THR A 263 1.75 7.91 -24.38
N ASP A 264 2.10 8.74 -23.39
CA ASP A 264 3.48 9.06 -23.03
C ASP A 264 4.09 8.07 -22.02
N ALA A 265 3.52 6.87 -21.88
CA ALA A 265 4.12 5.80 -21.09
C ALA A 265 5.54 5.47 -21.56
N ALA A 266 6.43 5.19 -20.61
CA ALA A 266 7.77 4.67 -20.89
C ALA A 266 7.75 3.15 -21.10
N THR A 267 6.82 2.47 -20.44
CA THR A 267 6.67 1.01 -20.50
C THR A 267 5.20 0.63 -20.56
N ILE A 268 4.91 -0.48 -21.21
CA ILE A 268 3.56 -1.07 -21.30
C ILE A 268 3.65 -2.53 -20.88
N THR A 269 2.68 -3.01 -20.10
CA THR A 269 2.47 -4.44 -19.86
C THR A 269 1.04 -4.84 -20.20
N ASP A 270 0.83 -6.08 -20.60
CA ASP A 270 -0.50 -6.66 -20.73
C ASP A 270 -0.72 -7.64 -19.57
N ALA A 271 -1.68 -7.34 -18.70
CA ALA A 271 -1.96 -8.16 -17.52
C ALA A 271 -2.65 -9.48 -17.86
N PHE A 272 -3.21 -9.65 -19.06
CA PHE A 272 -3.81 -10.89 -19.52
C PHE A 272 -2.78 -11.81 -20.19
N THR A 273 -1.99 -11.28 -21.12
CA THR A 273 -1.02 -12.09 -21.88
C THR A 273 0.35 -12.19 -21.22
N GLY A 274 0.69 -11.26 -20.32
CA GLY A 274 2.00 -11.15 -19.68
C GLY A 274 3.08 -10.53 -20.58
N GLU A 275 2.70 -10.03 -21.76
CA GLU A 275 3.57 -9.34 -22.71
C GLU A 275 4.01 -7.97 -22.17
N ALA A 276 5.18 -7.52 -22.59
CA ALA A 276 5.72 -6.22 -22.18
C ALA A 276 6.43 -5.48 -23.30
N TRP A 277 6.34 -4.15 -23.27
CA TRP A 277 6.98 -3.25 -24.21
C TRP A 277 7.70 -2.11 -23.49
N VAL A 278 8.79 -1.66 -24.08
CA VAL A 278 9.56 -0.50 -23.62
C VAL A 278 9.64 0.52 -24.75
N LYS A 279 9.48 1.80 -24.42
CA LYS A 279 9.61 2.90 -25.38
C LYS A 279 11.08 3.19 -25.64
N GLN A 280 11.52 2.99 -26.88
CA GLN A 280 12.86 3.26 -27.37
C GLN A 280 12.74 4.16 -28.60
N ASP A 281 13.43 5.30 -28.60
CA ASP A 281 13.42 6.28 -29.71
C ASP A 281 12.00 6.65 -30.18
N GLY A 282 11.09 6.81 -29.22
CA GLY A 282 9.69 7.18 -29.46
C GLY A 282 8.78 6.03 -29.93
N ARG A 283 9.28 4.78 -30.05
CA ARG A 283 8.52 3.61 -30.46
C ARG A 283 8.51 2.53 -29.39
N PHE A 284 7.41 1.80 -29.26
CA PHE A 284 7.33 0.66 -28.35
C PHE A 284 7.92 -0.59 -28.98
N VAL A 285 8.93 -1.15 -28.32
CA VAL A 285 9.59 -2.40 -28.70
C VAL A 285 9.17 -3.48 -27.71
N LYS A 286 8.69 -4.62 -28.21
CA LYS A 286 8.32 -5.76 -27.37
C LYS A 286 9.57 -6.39 -26.76
N VAL A 287 9.56 -6.60 -25.45
CA VAL A 287 10.69 -7.18 -24.69
C VAL A 287 10.33 -8.50 -24.01
N LYS A 288 9.04 -8.82 -23.92
CA LYS A 288 8.50 -10.07 -23.39
C LYS A 288 7.22 -10.41 -24.13
#